data_AF-A0AAJ2NSY9-F1
#
_entry.id   AF-A0AAJ2NSY9-F1
#
_cell.length_a   1.000
_cell.length_b   1.000
_cell.length_c   1.000
_cell.angle_alpha   90.00
_cell.angle_beta   90.00
_cell.angle_gamma   90.00
#
_symmetry.space_group_name_H-M   'P 1'
#
loop_
_entity.id
_entity.type
_entity.pdbx_description
1 polymer ?
#
loop_
_entity_poly.entity_id
_entity_poly.type
_entity_poly.pdbx_seq_one_letter_code
_entity_poly.pdbx_strand_id
1 'polypeptide(L)'
;SADMLMVAQAKAKAEGLTIPFYQQNMAELEGLGEFDVVGIFCDSLNYLESEQQVIDTFSHVAEHLRRGGLFIFDVHSIYKVTHVFIEQT
;
A
#
# COMPACT_ATOMS: atom_id res chain seq x y z
N SER A 1 7.16 -7.34 -2.17
CA SER A 1 7.79 -8.55 -2.72
C SER A 1 8.88 -8.16 -3.72
N ALA A 2 10.09 -8.71 -3.59
CA ALA A 2 11.23 -8.40 -4.47
C ALA A 2 10.92 -8.69 -5.95
N ASP A 3 10.29 -9.84 -6.23
CA ASP A 3 9.97 -10.26 -7.59
C ASP A 3 8.99 -9.30 -8.27
N MET A 4 7.98 -8.81 -7.52
CA MET A 4 7.03 -7.83 -8.06
C MET A 4 7.68 -6.47 -8.33
N LEU A 5 8.63 -6.05 -7.49
CA LEU A 5 9.37 -4.80 -7.72
C LEU A 5 10.26 -4.90 -8.97
N MET A 6 10.89 -6.04 -9.20
CA MET A 6 11.67 -6.28 -10.43
C MET A 6 10.80 -6.15 -11.69
N VAL A 7 9.58 -6.71 -11.67
CA VAL A 7 8.61 -6.56 -12.77
C VAL A 7 8.20 -5.10 -12.95
N ALA A 8 7.91 -4.38 -11.86
CA ALA A 8 7.54 -2.97 -11.91
C ALA A 8 8.67 -2.09 -12.48
N GLN A 9 9.91 -2.35 -12.06
CA GLN A 9 11.09 -1.64 -12.56
C GLN A 9 11.35 -1.91 -14.04
N ALA A 10 11.16 -3.16 -14.50
CA ALA A 10 11.26 -3.49 -15.92
C ALA A 10 10.22 -2.75 -16.77
N LYS A 11 8.98 -2.65 -16.29
CA LYS A 11 7.90 -1.89 -16.96
C LYS A 11 8.21 -0.39 -17.00
N ALA A 12 8.62 0.19 -15.88
CA ALA A 12 9.00 1.61 -15.82
C ALA A 12 10.15 1.94 -16.78
N LYS A 13 11.18 1.08 -16.84
CA LYS A 13 12.31 1.22 -17.76
C LYS A 13 11.87 1.13 -19.23
N ALA A 14 10.96 0.22 -19.57
CA ALA A 14 10.44 0.08 -20.93
C ALA A 14 9.68 1.34 -21.39
N GLU A 15 9.01 2.03 -20.47
CA GLU A 15 8.31 3.30 -20.71
C GLU A 15 9.22 4.53 -20.58
N GLY A 16 10.52 4.35 -20.30
CA GLY A 16 11.46 5.46 -20.10
C GLY A 16 11.23 6.27 -18.83
N LEU A 17 10.52 5.71 -17.84
CA LEU A 17 10.20 6.36 -16.56
C LEU A 17 11.25 6.04 -15.49
N THR A 18 11.69 7.06 -14.77
CA THR A 18 12.57 6.93 -13.61
C THR A 18 11.74 6.96 -12.32
N ILE A 19 11.31 5.80 -11.86
CA ILE A 19 10.51 5.64 -10.64
C ILE A 19 11.35 4.87 -9.61
N PRO A 20 11.57 5.41 -8.39
CA PRO A 20 12.22 4.68 -7.33
C PRO A 20 11.28 3.63 -6.74
N PHE A 21 11.78 2.41 -6.57
CA PHE A 21 11.05 1.27 -6.00
C PHE A 21 11.78 0.77 -4.75
N TYR A 22 11.06 0.64 -3.64
CA TYR A 22 11.60 0.21 -2.35
C TYR A 22 10.89 -1.05 -1.85
N GLN A 23 11.67 -1.99 -1.30
CA GLN A 23 11.13 -3.17 -0.65
C GLN A 23 11.03 -2.93 0.85
N GLN A 24 9.83 -2.60 1.32
CA GLN A 24 9.53 -2.38 2.73
C GLN A 24 8.18 -2.98 3.12
N ASN A 25 7.99 -3.19 4.42
CA ASN A 25 6.70 -3.49 5.02
C ASN A 25 5.97 -2.18 5.31
N MET A 26 4.69 -2.07 4.93
CA MET A 26 3.91 -0.85 5.13
C MET A 26 3.67 -0.53 6.62
N ALA A 27 3.68 -1.54 7.50
CA ALA A 27 3.55 -1.36 8.94
C ALA A 27 4.87 -0.89 9.62
N GLU A 28 5.99 -0.92 8.90
CA GLU A 28 7.33 -0.54 9.38
C GLU A 28 7.96 0.46 8.40
N LEU A 29 7.13 1.34 7.83
CA LEU A 29 7.54 2.25 6.77
C LEU A 29 8.48 3.32 7.34
N GLU A 30 9.69 3.40 6.80
CA GLU A 30 10.71 4.34 7.28
C GLU A 30 11.56 4.91 6.14
N GLY A 31 12.15 6.08 6.38
CA GLY A 31 13.19 6.64 5.53
C GLY A 31 12.71 7.11 4.15
N LEU A 32 11.41 7.26 3.96
CA LEU A 32 10.85 7.94 2.78
C LEU A 32 10.68 9.44 3.11
N GLY A 33 10.70 10.30 2.10
CA GLY A 33 10.45 11.73 2.30
C GLY A 33 8.97 12.02 2.58
N GLU A 34 8.61 13.30 2.64
CA GLU A 34 7.21 13.72 2.72
C GLU A 34 6.57 13.87 1.33
N PHE A 35 5.33 13.41 1.19
CA PHE A 35 4.55 13.41 -0.04
C PHE A 35 3.26 14.23 0.09
N ASP A 36 2.75 14.71 -1.04
CA ASP A 36 1.45 15.39 -1.11
C ASP A 36 0.29 14.38 -1.11
N VAL A 37 0.53 13.17 -1.63
CA VAL A 37 -0.47 12.10 -1.73
C VAL A 37 0.20 10.75 -1.47
N VAL A 38 -0.45 9.91 -0.66
CA VAL A 38 -0.09 8.50 -0.45
C VAL A 38 -1.28 7.62 -0.82
N GLY A 39 -1.03 6.53 -1.55
CA GLY A 39 -2.07 5.62 -2.04
C GLY A 39 -1.78 4.16 -1.69
N ILE A 40 -2.76 3.45 -1.12
CA ILE A 40 -2.72 1.99 -0.93
C ILE A 40 -3.92 1.38 -1.67
N PHE A 41 -3.67 0.86 -2.88
CA PHE A 41 -4.71 0.42 -3.79
C PHE A 41 -4.84 -1.10 -3.90
N CYS A 42 -5.94 -1.54 -4.50
CA CYS A 42 -6.23 -2.93 -4.82
C CYS A 42 -6.17 -3.79 -3.57
N ASP A 43 -6.95 -3.41 -2.55
CA ASP A 43 -7.12 -4.17 -1.31
C ASP A 43 -5.82 -4.56 -0.58
N SER A 44 -4.70 -3.89 -0.90
CA SER A 44 -3.38 -4.21 -0.33
C SER A 44 -3.37 -4.10 1.20
N LEU A 45 -4.20 -3.22 1.77
CA LEU A 45 -4.34 -3.04 3.21
C LEU A 45 -4.98 -4.27 3.90
N ASN A 46 -5.77 -5.08 3.19
CA ASN A 46 -6.40 -6.27 3.74
C ASN A 46 -5.42 -7.42 4.02
N TYR A 47 -4.16 -7.33 3.57
CA TYR A 47 -3.11 -8.31 3.87
C TYR A 47 -2.47 -8.12 5.26
N LEU A 48 -2.81 -7.04 5.98
CA LEU A 48 -2.35 -6.84 7.35
C LEU A 48 -3.07 -7.82 8.29
N GLU A 49 -2.32 -8.52 9.13
CA GLU A 49 -2.82 -9.64 9.93
C GLU A 49 -3.36 -9.22 11.31
N SER A 50 -3.08 -7.98 11.72
CA SER A 50 -3.49 -7.46 13.02
C SER A 50 -3.93 -6.00 12.96
N GLU A 51 -4.81 -5.63 13.90
CA GLU A 51 -5.22 -4.23 14.09
C GLU A 51 -4.02 -3.31 14.35
N GLN A 52 -3.03 -3.79 15.11
CA GLN A 52 -1.81 -3.02 15.38
C GLN A 52 -1.06 -2.66 14.10
N GLN A 53 -0.90 -3.62 13.17
CA GLN A 53 -0.26 -3.33 11.89
C GLN A 53 -1.02 -2.30 11.05
N VAL A 54 -2.36 -2.25 11.13
CA VAL A 54 -3.16 -1.22 10.47
C VAL A 54 -2.88 0.15 11.09
N ILE A 55 -2.88 0.23 12.42
CA ILE A 55 -2.58 1.46 13.18
C ILE A 55 -1.17 1.96 12.86
N ASP A 56 -0.19 1.06 12.84
CA ASP A 56 1.20 1.39 12.54
C ASP A 56 1.31 1.88 11.10
N THR A 57 0.70 1.19 10.14
CA THR A 57 0.68 1.63 8.73
C THR A 57 0.12 3.05 8.59
N PHE A 58 -1.01 3.34 9.25
CA PHE A 58 -1.64 4.67 9.17
C PHE A 58 -0.78 5.74 9.84
N SER A 59 -0.14 5.42 10.96
CA SER A 59 0.77 6.33 11.66
C SER A 59 1.96 6.69 10.78
N HIS A 60 2.63 5.69 10.20
CA HIS A 60 3.77 5.96 9.32
C HIS A 60 3.34 6.68 8.05
N VAL A 61 2.18 6.36 7.45
CA VAL A 61 1.66 7.12 6.30
C VAL A 61 1.44 8.59 6.66
N ALA A 62 0.91 8.88 7.85
CA ALA A 62 0.71 10.25 8.32
C ALA A 62 2.03 11.00 8.53
N GLU A 63 3.09 10.32 9.01
CA GLU A 63 4.44 10.89 9.14
C GLU A 63 5.06 11.24 7.79
N HIS A 64 4.74 10.48 6.75
CA HIS A 64 5.21 10.69 5.38
C HIS A 64 4.29 11.61 4.56
N LEU A 65 3.25 12.18 5.15
CA LEU A 65 2.36 13.12 4.50
C LEU A 65 2.67 14.55 4.91
N ARG A 66 2.78 15.43 3.93
CA ARG A 66 2.82 16.88 4.19
C ARG A 66 1.53 17.33 4.86
N ARG A 67 1.60 18.44 5.60
CA ARG A 67 0.39 19.08 6.15
C ARG A 67 -0.62 19.38 5.04
N GLY A 68 -1.81 18.81 5.16
CA GLY A 68 -2.88 18.94 4.17
C GLY A 68 -2.79 17.96 2.99
N GLY A 69 -1.86 17.02 3.03
CA GLY A 69 -1.75 15.93 2.07
C GLY A 69 -2.91 14.93 2.16
N LEU A 70 -3.05 14.10 1.13
CA LEU A 70 -4.16 13.18 0.99
C LEU A 70 -3.71 11.72 1.10
N PHE A 71 -4.36 10.96 1.99
CA PHE A 71 -4.24 9.52 2.03
C PHE A 71 -5.47 8.88 1.37
N ILE A 72 -5.25 8.04 0.35
CA ILE A 72 -6.32 7.31 -0.35
C ILE A 72 -6.05 5.81 -0.24
N PHE A 73 -7.06 5.04 0.17
CA PHE A 73 -6.96 3.58 0.19
C PHE A 73 -8.32 2.94 -0.10
N ASP A 74 -8.29 1.68 -0.53
CA ASP A 74 -9.48 0.84 -0.67
C ASP A 74 -9.32 -0.47 0.11
N VAL A 75 -10.44 -0.99 0.59
CA VAL A 75 -10.53 -2.27 1.31
C VAL A 75 -11.77 -3.02 0.86
N HIS A 76 -11.74 -4.34 1.01
CA HIS A 76 -12.94 -5.15 0.88
C HIS A 76 -13.97 -4.78 1.94
N SER A 77 -15.23 -4.65 1.52
CA SER A 77 -16.34 -4.54 2.45
C SER A 77 -16.55 -5.87 3.18
N ILE A 78 -17.05 -5.78 4.42
CA ILE A 78 -17.40 -6.98 5.21
C ILE A 78 -18.36 -7.88 4.43
N TYR A 79 -19.34 -7.31 3.72
CA TYR A 79 -20.27 -8.05 2.88
C TYR A 79 -19.54 -8.87 1.81
N LYS A 80 -18.61 -8.27 1.07
CA LYS A 80 -17.83 -8.97 0.02
C LYS A 80 -17.09 -10.17 0.61
N VAL A 81 -16.45 -9.98 1.76
CA VAL A 81 -15.69 -11.05 2.44
C VAL A 81 -16.60 -12.17 2.95
N THR A 82 -17.71 -11.83 3.60
CA THR A 82 -18.55 -12.79 4.32
C THR A 82 -19.61 -13.48 3.47
N HIS A 83 -20.05 -12.86 2.37
CA HIS A 83 -21.15 -13.38 1.56
C HIS A 83 -20.71 -13.77 0.14
N VAL A 84 -19.77 -13.04 -0.47
CA VAL A 84 -19.40 -13.29 -1.87
C VAL A 84 -18.24 -14.28 -1.99
N PHE A 85 -17.20 -14.16 -1.13
CA PHE A 85 -16.06 -15.08 -1.20
C PHE A 85 -16.32 -16.44 -0.56
N ILE A 86 -17.16 -16.52 0.47
CA ILE A 86 -17.49 -17.80 1.12
C ILE A 86 -18.27 -18.72 0.17
N GLU A 87 -19.10 -18.18 -0.72
CA GLU A 87 -19.87 -18.96 -1.70
C GLU A 87 -19.02 -19.50 -2.88
N GLN A 88 -17.72 -19.19 -2.93
CA GLN A 88 -16.81 -19.63 -4.00
C GLN A 88 -15.81 -20.72 -3.58
N THR A 89 -16.00 -21.30 -2.39
CA THR A 89 -15.22 -22.44 -1.85
C THR A 89 -16.09 -23.67 -1.68
#